data_AF-A0A1V1WUU5-F1
#
_entry.id   AF-A0A1V1WUU5-F1
#
_cell.length_a   1.000
_cell.length_b   1.000
_cell.length_c   1.000
_cell.angle_alpha   90.00
_cell.angle_beta   90.00
_cell.angle_gamma   90.00
#
_symmetry.space_group_name_H-M   'P 1'
#
loop_
_entity.id
_entity.type
_entity.pdbx_description
1 polymer ?
#
loop_
_entity_poly.entity_id
_entity_poly.type
_entity_poly.pdbx_seq_one_letter_code
_entity_poly.pdbx_strand_id
1 'polypeptide(L)'
;MFDLNEKDMLSKIHQYKLDRPDGWCNIAVHEIVASKNAQVEFIAVPNMIVQQADKEYFGVGDSAENALKDCLGKIKSVEIKNLFPELEQAYK
;
A
#
# COMPACT_ATOMS: atom_id res chain seq x y z
N MET A 1 23.79 10.41 -1.77
CA MET A 1 22.59 11.08 -1.21
C MET A 1 21.72 11.45 -2.41
N PHE A 2 20.43 11.11 -2.40
CA PHE A 2 19.54 11.36 -3.53
C PHE A 2 19.22 12.86 -3.63
N ASP A 3 19.20 13.40 -4.85
CA ASP A 3 18.77 14.77 -5.12
C ASP A 3 17.27 14.73 -5.45
N LEU A 4 16.45 15.23 -4.52
CA LEU A 4 14.99 15.09 -4.52
C LEU A 4 14.34 16.45 -4.24
N ASN A 5 13.19 16.72 -4.87
CA ASN A 5 12.39 17.91 -4.55
C ASN A 5 11.84 17.83 -3.13
N GLU A 6 11.40 18.97 -2.59
CA GLU A 6 10.94 19.04 -1.19
C GLU A 6 9.77 18.12 -0.86
N LYS A 7 8.93 17.80 -1.85
CA LYS A 7 7.73 16.97 -1.69
C LYS A 7 7.94 15.53 -2.17
N ASP A 8 9.13 15.20 -2.65
CA ASP A 8 9.41 13.87 -3.16
C ASP A 8 9.59 12.87 -2.01
N MET A 9 9.23 11.63 -2.30
CA MET A 9 9.47 10.49 -1.44
C MET A 9 9.98 9.35 -2.30
N LEU A 10 11.18 8.87 -1.99
CA LEU A 10 11.76 7.69 -2.59
C LEU A 10 11.65 6.53 -1.60
N SER A 11 11.17 5.39 -2.09
CA SER A 11 11.01 4.17 -1.29
C SER A 11 11.62 2.98 -2.01
N LYS A 12 12.20 2.07 -1.23
CA LYS A 12 12.42 0.68 -1.65
C LYS A 12 11.13 -0.10 -1.42
N ILE A 13 10.72 -0.94 -2.38
CA ILE A 13 9.43 -1.64 -2.31
C ILE A 13 9.64 -3.12 -2.02
N HIS A 14 8.90 -3.63 -1.03
CA HIS A 14 8.69 -5.06 -0.81
C HIS A 14 7.28 -5.42 -1.30
N GLN A 15 7.15 -6.33 -2.26
CA GLN A 15 5.85 -6.69 -2.83
C GLN A 15 5.33 -8.02 -2.30
N TYR A 16 4.04 -8.03 -1.98
CA TYR A 16 3.28 -9.21 -1.59
C TYR A 16 2.06 -9.34 -2.49
N LYS A 17 1.65 -10.58 -2.76
CA LYS A 17 0.37 -10.89 -3.39
C LYS A 17 -0.54 -11.52 -2.35
N LEU A 18 -1.77 -11.04 -2.27
CA LEU A 18 -2.83 -11.54 -1.41
C LEU A 18 -3.94 -12.13 -2.27
N ASP A 19 -4.12 -13.44 -2.19
CA ASP A 19 -5.24 -14.15 -2.80
C ASP A 19 -6.34 -14.42 -1.76
N ARG A 20 -7.59 -14.21 -2.16
CA ARG A 20 -8.81 -14.46 -1.37
C ARG A 20 -9.86 -15.14 -2.25
N PRO A 21 -10.90 -15.76 -1.66
CA PRO A 21 -11.98 -16.37 -2.45
C PRO A 21 -12.69 -15.38 -3.40
N ASP A 22 -12.72 -14.09 -3.06
CA ASP A 22 -13.40 -13.03 -3.81
C ASP A 22 -12.48 -12.23 -4.74
N GLY A 23 -11.20 -12.59 -4.84
CA GLY A 23 -10.25 -11.94 -5.74
C GLY A 23 -8.82 -11.92 -5.23
N TRP A 24 -8.02 -11.02 -5.78
CA TRP A 24 -6.65 -10.84 -5.35
C TRP A 24 -6.25 -9.36 -5.42
N CYS A 25 -5.25 -8.98 -4.65
CA CYS A 25 -4.55 -7.72 -4.80
C CYS A 25 -3.08 -7.86 -4.45
N ASN A 26 -2.29 -6.85 -4.77
CA ASN A 26 -0.94 -6.73 -4.26
C ASN A 26 -0.94 -5.86 -2.99
N ILE A 27 0.13 -5.97 -2.21
CA ILE A 27 0.46 -5.05 -1.12
C ILE A 27 1.90 -4.63 -1.34
N ALA A 28 2.11 -3.35 -1.65
CA ALA A 28 3.44 -2.77 -1.74
C ALA A 28 3.80 -2.16 -0.38
N VAL A 29 4.86 -2.65 0.25
CA VAL A 29 5.42 -2.06 1.47
C VAL A 29 6.58 -1.16 1.08
N HIS A 30 6.37 0.14 1.27
CA HIS A 30 7.30 1.22 1.02
C HIS A 30 8.22 1.40 2.23
N GLU A 31 9.47 1.00 2.11
CA GLU A 31 10.56 1.38 3.01
C GLU A 31 11.08 2.74 2.55
N ILE A 32 10.84 3.79 3.33
CA ILE A 32 11.18 5.17 2.93
C ILE A 32 12.69 5.38 3.07
N VAL A 33 13.37 5.53 1.94
CA VAL A 33 14.83 5.70 1.88
C VAL A 33 15.25 7.17 1.79
N ALA A 34 14.36 8.05 1.32
CA ALA A 34 14.57 9.50 1.32
C ALA A 34 13.25 10.28 1.21
N SER A 35 13.02 11.19 2.14
CA SER A 35 11.97 12.22 2.08
C SER A 35 12.25 13.33 3.09
N LYS A 36 11.84 14.57 2.82
CA LYS A 36 11.90 15.68 3.78
C LYS A 36 10.70 15.72 4.74
N ASN A 37 9.62 15.00 4.44
CA ASN A 37 8.33 15.12 5.13
C ASN A 37 7.77 13.78 5.67
N ALA A 38 8.52 12.68 5.53
CA ALA A 38 8.05 11.38 6.01
C ALA A 38 7.94 11.37 7.55
N GLN A 39 6.77 10.97 8.05
CA GLN A 39 6.49 10.82 9.49
C GLN A 39 6.58 9.36 9.96
N VAL A 40 6.71 8.43 9.01
CA VAL A 40 6.78 6.98 9.24
C VAL A 40 7.92 6.41 8.39
N GLU A 41 8.42 5.24 8.76
CA GLU A 41 9.51 4.56 8.03
C GLU A 41 8.97 3.58 6.98
N PHE A 42 7.84 2.91 7.30
CA PHE A 42 7.22 1.93 6.43
C PHE A 42 5.74 2.21 6.19
N ILE A 43 5.30 2.12 4.93
CA ILE A 43 3.88 2.24 4.55
C ILE A 43 3.50 1.03 3.68
N ALA A 44 2.53 0.24 4.12
CA ALA A 44 1.96 -0.86 3.35
C ALA A 44 0.70 -0.39 2.62
N VAL A 45 0.71 -0.50 1.30
CA VAL A 45 -0.34 0.01 0.41
C VAL A 45 -0.97 -1.15 -0.35
N PRO A 46 -2.24 -1.51 -0.09
CA PRO A 46 -3.00 -2.40 -0.95
C PRO A 46 -3.14 -1.75 -2.32
N ASN A 47 -2.78 -2.47 -3.38
CA ASN A 47 -2.84 -1.94 -4.73
C ASN A 47 -3.08 -3.02 -5.79
N MET A 48 -3.44 -2.52 -6.96
CA MET A 48 -3.52 -3.20 -8.23
C MET A 48 -2.56 -2.51 -9.20
N ILE A 49 -2.47 -2.99 -10.44
CA ILE A 49 -1.52 -2.44 -11.44
C ILE A 49 -1.73 -0.93 -11.66
N VAL A 50 -2.99 -0.48 -11.65
CA VAL A 50 -3.35 0.91 -11.98
C VAL A 50 -4.04 1.68 -10.84
N GLN A 51 -4.33 1.03 -9.72
CA GLN A 51 -5.12 1.61 -8.64
C GLN A 51 -4.51 1.27 -7.28
N GLN A 52 -4.63 2.18 -6.31
CA GLN A 52 -4.32 1.93 -4.90
C GLN A 52 -5.63 2.05 -4.11
N ALA A 53 -5.73 1.32 -3.01
CA ALA A 53 -6.86 1.44 -2.11
C ALA A 53 -6.85 2.83 -1.42
N ASP A 54 -7.95 3.18 -0.77
CA ASP A 54 -8.00 4.40 0.03
C ASP A 54 -7.02 4.38 1.21
N LYS A 55 -6.57 5.57 1.63
CA LYS A 55 -5.57 5.73 2.69
C LYS A 55 -5.97 5.10 4.02
N GLU A 56 -7.27 4.92 4.27
CA GLU A 56 -7.76 4.24 5.47
C GLU A 56 -7.31 2.77 5.56
N TYR A 57 -7.00 2.15 4.41
CA TYR A 57 -6.52 0.77 4.31
C TYR A 57 -4.99 0.66 4.36
N PHE A 58 -4.28 1.79 4.40
CA PHE A 58 -2.82 1.79 4.43
C PHE A 58 -2.34 1.34 5.80
N GLY A 59 -1.36 0.43 5.82
CA GLY A 59 -0.65 0.06 7.02
C GLY A 59 0.56 0.96 7.28
N VAL A 60 0.89 1.22 8.54
CA VAL A 60 2.11 1.95 8.91
C VAL A 60 2.92 1.17 9.94
N GLY A 61 4.24 1.35 9.93
CA GLY A 61 5.12 0.69 10.89
C GLY A 61 6.55 1.21 10.89
N ASP A 62 7.31 0.75 11.88
CA ASP A 62 8.76 0.87 12.04
C ASP A 62 9.54 -0.29 11.37
N SER A 63 8.82 -1.23 10.77
CA SER A 63 9.37 -2.31 9.96
C SER A 63 8.40 -2.70 8.85
N ALA A 64 8.92 -3.37 7.82
CA ALA A 64 8.09 -3.88 6.74
C ALA A 64 7.02 -4.86 7.25
N GLU A 65 7.36 -5.70 8.24
CA GLU A 65 6.45 -6.66 8.86
C GLU A 65 5.34 -5.95 9.66
N ASN A 66 5.67 -4.94 10.46
CA ASN A 66 4.67 -4.21 11.24
C ASN A 66 3.71 -3.43 10.35
N ALA A 67 4.21 -2.77 9.29
CA ALA A 67 3.36 -2.10 8.31
C ALA A 67 2.45 -3.09 7.57
N LEU A 68 2.98 -4.24 7.14
CA LEU A 68 2.18 -5.30 6.51
C LEU A 68 1.09 -5.83 7.45
N LYS A 69 1.44 -6.09 8.72
CA LYS A 69 0.50 -6.57 9.74
C LYS A 69 -0.62 -5.56 10.00
N ASP A 70 -0.31 -4.28 10.12
CA ASP A 70 -1.29 -3.20 10.29
C ASP A 70 -2.23 -3.12 9.06
N CYS A 71 -1.67 -3.14 7.86
CA CYS A 71 -2.46 -3.16 6.61
C CYS A 71 -3.39 -4.38 6.56
N LEU A 72 -2.87 -5.59 6.75
CA LEU A 72 -3.67 -6.82 6.77
C LEU A 72 -4.76 -6.76 7.84
N GLY A 73 -4.46 -6.20 9.02
CA GLY A 73 -5.43 -5.98 10.09
C GLY A 73 -6.62 -5.09 9.66
N LYS A 74 -6.35 -4.05 8.88
CA LYS A 74 -7.36 -3.12 8.34
C LYS A 74 -8.21 -3.74 7.24
N ILE A 75 -7.60 -4.55 6.37
CA ILE A 75 -8.30 -5.11 5.19
C ILE A 75 -8.87 -6.52 5.39
N LYS A 76 -8.61 -7.21 6.51
CA LYS A 76 -8.99 -8.63 6.72
C LYS A 76 -10.48 -8.93 6.57
N SER A 77 -11.34 -7.95 6.84
CA SER A 77 -12.80 -8.08 6.79
C SER A 77 -13.43 -7.29 5.63
N VAL A 78 -12.61 -6.80 4.71
CA VAL A 78 -13.05 -6.02 3.55
C VAL A 78 -12.88 -6.85 2.29
N GLU A 79 -13.94 -7.03 1.51
CA GLU A 79 -13.86 -7.71 0.21
C GLU A 79 -12.97 -6.94 -0.77
N ILE A 80 -12.27 -7.65 -1.66
CA ILE A 80 -11.35 -7.08 -2.67
C ILE A 80 -12.06 -6.02 -3.52
N LYS A 81 -13.31 -6.28 -3.95
CA LYS A 81 -14.09 -5.32 -4.75
C LYS A 81 -14.37 -4.00 -4.02
N ASN A 82 -14.43 -4.02 -2.68
CA ASN A 82 -14.66 -2.83 -1.87
C ASN A 82 -13.36 -2.05 -1.61
N LEU A 83 -12.20 -2.70 -1.69
CA LEU A 83 -10.89 -2.02 -1.64
C LEU A 83 -10.61 -1.23 -2.93
N PHE A 84 -11.22 -1.63 -4.05
CA PHE A 84 -10.97 -1.08 -5.38
C PHE A 84 -12.27 -0.89 -6.18
N PRO A 85 -13.19 0.00 -5.75
CA PRO A 85 -14.53 0.10 -6.31
C PRO A 85 -14.55 0.57 -7.77
N GLU A 86 -13.52 1.26 -8.24
CA GLU A 86 -13.45 1.79 -9.62
C GLU A 86 -13.02 0.74 -10.65
N LEU A 87 -12.46 -0.41 -10.24
CA LEU A 87 -12.09 -1.47 -11.18
C LEU A 87 -13.30 -2.05 -11.92
N GLU A 88 -14.47 -2.13 -11.27
CA GLU A 88 -15.70 -2.56 -11.96
C GLU A 88 -16.16 -1.56 -13.03
N GLN A 89 -15.80 -0.28 -12.91
CA GLN A 89 -16.18 0.75 -13.87
C GLN A 89 -15.23 0.79 -15.06
N ALA A 90 -13.95 0.44 -14.88
CA ALA A 90 -12.94 0.43 -15.94
C ALA A 90 -13.17 -0.67 -17.01
N TYR A 91 -13.98 -1.69 -16.70
CA TYR A 91 -14.32 -2.79 -17.62
C TYR A 91 -15.78 -2.78 -18.10
N LYS A 92 -16.56 -1.74 -17.76
CA LYS A 92 -17.90 -1.47 -18.32
C LYS A 92 -17.80 -0.49 -19.47
#